data_AF-A0A7R8CQA0-F1
#
_entry.id   AF-A0A7R8CQA0-F1
#
_cell.length_a   1.000
_cell.length_b   1.000
_cell.length_c   1.000
_cell.angle_alpha   90.00
_cell.angle_beta   90.00
_cell.angle_gamma   90.00
#
_symmetry.space_group_name_H-M   'P 1'
#
loop_
_entity.id
_entity.type
_entity.pdbx_description
1 polymer ?
#
loop_
_entity_poly.entity_id
_entity_poly.type
_entity_poly.pdbx_seq_one_letter_code
_entity_poly.pdbx_strand_id
1 'polypeptide(L)'
;MNSLRIEKEYEPFSNSKLALQFDQSDEKDTESTPLLTNISVEVEGYHSIERLDSDSLSESDSIEVQLTSSESSNQKKALVLFALFSFIQSSAFVDWNPIENSVLSAFKSWTETTVSWQANVAILPSILLQWPLCWILQKFKLSTVIKFMGVLPLCLATIARLLPLLALENPGEVFKTLVFISSFSIGVIGVIFYSSLSKFSSIYFGSAAMTLPTGIAMLFSNIGIVFSSVIGPYIVEDPSFSIPDEEKILQAEIRNYLLLYAVIIGTLSIVIIFTFPDPIYVGQVNQSPSIGDNIYKIMKNKDVTLLLSTYALSSVPIYWSSTFLPIYFERYHFGQEIVGGLMSASVVISGFITVVTTKLVDSRKVEIRNSEHTIEYKRVNNGTTL
;
A
#
# COMPACT_ATOMS: atom_id res chain seq x y z
N MET A 1 -66.14 -37.18 -0.98
CA MET A 1 -66.78 -35.91 -0.57
C MET A 1 -65.83 -34.78 -0.98
N ASN A 2 -66.27 -33.98 -1.96
CA ASN A 2 -65.67 -32.75 -2.54
C ASN A 2 -64.24 -32.91 -3.13
N SER A 3 -63.96 -32.91 -4.44
CA SER A 3 -64.48 -32.15 -5.61
C SER A 3 -64.55 -30.64 -5.29
N LEU A 4 -63.76 -29.75 -5.90
CA LEU A 4 -63.70 -29.24 -7.28
C LEU A 4 -62.54 -28.20 -7.27
N ARG A 5 -61.81 -27.77 -8.32
CA ARG A 5 -62.12 -27.43 -9.72
C ARG A 5 -60.74 -27.09 -10.38
N ILE A 6 -60.26 -27.74 -11.46
CA ILE A 6 -60.51 -27.48 -12.91
C ILE A 6 -60.02 -26.07 -13.32
N GLU A 7 -58.85 -25.90 -13.97
CA GLU A 7 -58.47 -26.02 -15.42
C GLU A 7 -57.98 -24.61 -15.86
N LYS A 8 -57.11 -24.33 -16.84
CA LYS A 8 -56.57 -25.00 -18.04
C LYS A 8 -55.38 -24.14 -18.53
N GLU A 9 -54.24 -24.73 -18.91
CA GLU A 9 -53.75 -24.98 -20.29
C GLU A 9 -53.04 -23.80 -20.97
N TYR A 10 -51.75 -23.97 -21.32
CA TYR A 10 -51.28 -24.00 -22.71
C TYR A 10 -49.78 -24.43 -22.76
N GLU A 11 -49.54 -25.60 -23.36
CA GLU A 11 -48.27 -26.08 -23.93
C GLU A 11 -48.10 -25.49 -25.37
N PRO A 12 -47.12 -25.84 -26.27
CA PRO A 12 -46.04 -26.85 -26.22
C PRO A 12 -44.69 -26.42 -26.87
N PHE A 13 -43.81 -27.42 -27.06
CA PHE A 13 -42.62 -27.59 -27.95
C PHE A 13 -41.26 -27.48 -27.23
N SER A 14 -40.59 -28.57 -26.82
CA SER A 14 -40.35 -29.92 -27.38
C SER A 14 -39.59 -29.95 -28.71
N ASN A 15 -38.31 -30.36 -28.65
CA ASN A 15 -37.69 -31.51 -29.35
C ASN A 15 -36.15 -31.36 -29.29
N SER A 16 -35.46 -32.09 -28.42
CA SER A 16 -34.98 -33.49 -28.55
C SER A 16 -33.53 -33.54 -29.07
N LYS A 17 -32.54 -33.79 -28.21
CA LYS A 17 -31.87 -35.11 -28.02
C LYS A 17 -31.43 -35.77 -29.34
N LEU A 18 -30.12 -35.97 -29.53
CA LEU A 18 -29.52 -37.31 -29.44
C LEU A 18 -27.98 -37.25 -29.39
N ALA A 19 -27.42 -38.20 -28.64
CA ALA A 19 -26.01 -38.43 -28.36
C ALA A 19 -25.25 -39.08 -29.53
N LEU A 20 -23.90 -39.06 -29.46
CA LEU A 20 -23.05 -40.20 -29.82
C LEU A 20 -21.63 -40.04 -29.21
N GLN A 21 -21.23 -41.07 -28.46
CA GLN A 21 -19.87 -41.34 -27.95
C GLN A 21 -19.01 -42.03 -29.01
N PHE A 22 -17.71 -41.77 -29.01
CA PHE A 22 -16.55 -42.64 -29.34
C PHE A 22 -15.30 -41.81 -28.94
N ASP A 23 -14.16 -42.26 -28.47
CA ASP A 23 -13.59 -43.48 -27.89
C ASP A 23 -12.20 -43.06 -27.35
N GLN A 24 -11.62 -43.79 -26.41
CA GLN A 24 -10.30 -43.49 -25.82
C GLN A 24 -9.14 -43.84 -26.78
N SER A 25 -8.10 -42.99 -26.83
CA SER A 25 -6.70 -43.43 -26.86
C SER A 25 -5.73 -42.26 -26.62
N ASP A 26 -4.66 -42.58 -25.91
CA ASP A 26 -3.56 -41.73 -25.46
C ASP A 26 -2.87 -40.91 -26.56
N GLU A 27 -2.48 -39.66 -26.26
CA GLU A 27 -1.13 -39.18 -26.55
C GLU A 27 -0.73 -37.97 -25.69
N LYS A 28 0.56 -37.94 -25.35
CA LYS A 28 1.28 -37.07 -24.43
C LYS A 28 1.61 -35.68 -25.02
N ASP A 29 1.94 -34.78 -24.08
CA ASP A 29 2.86 -33.64 -24.18
C ASP A 29 2.46 -32.45 -25.07
N THR A 30 2.34 -31.28 -24.41
CA THR A 30 2.53 -29.86 -24.83
C THR A 30 1.36 -29.01 -24.34
N GLU A 31 1.48 -27.81 -23.79
CA GLU A 31 2.57 -26.94 -23.38
C GLU A 31 1.89 -25.85 -22.53
N SER A 32 2.53 -25.40 -21.46
CA SER A 32 2.00 -24.41 -20.53
C SER A 32 1.87 -23.03 -21.16
N THR A 33 0.70 -22.68 -21.67
CA THR A 33 0.31 -21.30 -21.98
C THR A 33 -0.15 -20.57 -20.70
N PRO A 34 0.50 -19.47 -20.29
CA PRO A 34 -0.06 -18.61 -19.26
C PRO A 34 -1.27 -17.86 -19.82
N LEU A 35 -2.22 -17.53 -18.93
CA LEU A 35 -3.44 -16.78 -19.18
C LEU A 35 -3.14 -15.38 -19.78
N LEU A 36 -2.96 -15.31 -21.10
CA LEU A 36 -3.22 -14.12 -21.89
C LEU A 36 -4.72 -14.11 -22.17
N THR A 37 -5.45 -13.37 -21.36
CA THR A 37 -6.86 -13.08 -21.61
C THR A 37 -6.94 -12.29 -22.91
N ASN A 38 -7.63 -12.86 -23.91
CA ASN A 38 -8.05 -12.22 -25.14
C ASN A 38 -8.69 -10.86 -24.83
N ILE A 39 -7.99 -9.77 -25.13
CA ILE A 39 -8.60 -8.47 -25.37
C ILE A 39 -8.83 -8.42 -26.88
N SER A 40 -9.98 -8.94 -27.32
CA SER A 40 -10.51 -8.60 -28.63
C SER A 40 -10.88 -7.12 -28.58
N VAL A 41 -10.04 -6.28 -29.18
CA VAL A 41 -10.39 -4.90 -29.49
C VAL A 41 -11.43 -4.95 -30.60
N GLU A 42 -12.70 -4.83 -30.22
CA GLU A 42 -13.78 -4.54 -31.16
C GLU A 42 -13.67 -3.06 -31.51
N VAL A 43 -12.96 -2.78 -32.61
CA VAL A 43 -12.91 -1.46 -33.24
C VAL A 43 -14.22 -1.26 -33.97
N GLU A 44 -15.22 -0.70 -33.28
CA GLU A 44 -16.45 -0.23 -33.92
C GLU A 44 -16.35 1.30 -34.07
N GLY A 45 -16.29 1.73 -35.35
CA GLY A 45 -15.68 2.99 -35.76
C GLY A 45 -16.60 4.20 -35.92
N TYR A 46 -15.95 5.34 -36.14
CA TYR A 46 -16.34 6.58 -36.86
C TYR A 46 -15.01 7.41 -36.89
N HIS A 47 -14.52 8.05 -37.94
CA HIS A 47 -15.16 8.80 -39.02
C HIS A 47 -14.28 8.81 -40.29
N SER A 48 -14.99 8.91 -41.41
CA SER A 48 -14.61 9.29 -42.77
C SER A 48 -13.35 10.17 -42.88
N ILE A 49 -12.39 9.75 -43.70
CA ILE A 49 -11.32 10.60 -44.21
C ILE A 49 -11.95 11.57 -45.21
N GLU A 50 -12.40 12.72 -44.72
CA GLU A 50 -12.53 13.93 -45.53
C GLU A 50 -11.19 14.66 -45.47
N ARG A 51 -10.66 15.05 -46.64
CA ARG A 51 -9.38 15.76 -46.77
C ARG A 51 -9.42 17.03 -45.90
N LEU A 52 -8.74 17.00 -44.76
CA LEU A 52 -8.47 18.16 -43.91
C LEU A 52 -7.06 18.67 -44.21
N ASP A 53 -6.98 19.98 -44.40
CA ASP A 53 -5.80 20.75 -44.74
C ASP A 53 -4.65 20.57 -43.75
N SER A 54 -3.43 20.77 -44.25
CA SER A 54 -2.15 20.54 -43.55
C SER A 54 -1.91 21.34 -42.26
N ASP A 55 -2.82 22.24 -41.88
CA ASP A 55 -2.67 23.08 -40.69
C ASP A 55 -3.16 22.41 -39.39
N SER A 56 -4.06 21.42 -39.44
CA SER A 56 -4.62 20.75 -38.25
C SER A 56 -3.73 19.65 -37.66
N LEU A 57 -2.72 19.18 -38.39
CA LEU A 57 -1.72 18.20 -37.91
C LEU A 57 -0.76 18.80 -36.87
N SER A 58 -0.52 20.12 -36.97
CA SER A 58 0.34 20.83 -36.01
C SER A 58 -0.32 21.01 -34.64
N GLU A 59 -1.64 21.16 -34.62
CA GLU A 59 -2.42 21.38 -33.41
C GLU A 59 -2.61 20.07 -32.64
N SER A 60 -2.88 18.95 -33.33
CA SER A 60 -2.96 17.61 -32.72
C SER A 60 -1.62 17.16 -32.12
N ASP A 61 -0.51 17.34 -32.83
CA ASP A 61 0.83 17.01 -32.31
C ASP A 61 1.19 17.90 -31.11
N SER A 62 0.80 19.17 -31.13
CA SER A 62 1.04 20.09 -30.01
C SER A 62 0.21 19.74 -28.77
N ILE A 63 -1.03 19.26 -28.96
CA ILE A 63 -1.92 18.82 -27.88
C ILE A 63 -1.43 17.48 -27.31
N GLU A 64 -0.99 16.54 -28.14
CA GLU A 64 -0.45 15.25 -27.73
C GLU A 64 0.89 15.39 -26.98
N VAL A 65 1.77 16.29 -27.43
CA VAL A 65 3.01 16.64 -26.73
C VAL A 65 2.75 17.39 -25.42
N GLN A 66 1.72 18.24 -25.34
CA GLN A 66 1.32 18.89 -24.09
C GLN A 66 0.64 17.93 -23.11
N LEU A 67 -0.17 16.98 -23.58
CA LEU A 67 -0.76 15.94 -22.75
C LEU A 67 0.32 15.04 -22.15
N THR A 68 1.23 14.52 -22.97
CA THR A 68 2.31 13.60 -22.54
C THR A 68 3.30 14.28 -21.58
N SER A 69 3.63 15.54 -21.80
CA SER A 69 4.50 16.32 -20.88
C SER A 69 3.81 16.67 -19.56
N SER A 70 2.52 16.99 -19.59
CA SER A 70 1.69 17.22 -18.40
C SER A 70 1.47 15.94 -17.59
N GLU A 71 1.23 14.82 -18.26
CA GLU A 71 1.10 13.48 -17.67
C GLU A 71 2.39 13.07 -16.95
N SER A 72 3.55 13.23 -17.59
CA SER A 72 4.85 12.95 -16.97
C SER A 72 5.12 13.82 -15.73
N SER A 73 4.70 15.09 -15.76
CA SER A 73 4.85 16.01 -14.63
C SER A 73 3.94 15.63 -13.46
N ASN A 74 2.68 15.28 -13.73
CA ASN A 74 1.72 14.88 -12.70
C ASN A 74 2.07 13.53 -12.08
N GLN A 75 2.57 12.56 -12.86
CA GLN A 75 3.08 11.28 -12.36
C GLN A 75 4.23 11.46 -11.36
N LYS A 76 5.22 12.30 -11.71
CA LYS A 76 6.36 12.61 -10.83
C LYS A 76 5.90 13.28 -9.54
N LYS A 77 4.99 14.26 -9.63
CA LYS A 77 4.39 14.92 -8.46
C LYS A 77 3.64 13.93 -7.57
N ALA A 78 2.80 13.08 -8.16
CA ALA A 78 2.04 12.06 -7.43
C ALA A 78 2.99 11.11 -6.69
N LEU A 79 4.08 10.68 -7.32
CA LEU A 79 5.08 9.81 -6.72
C LEU A 79 5.78 10.46 -5.54
N VAL A 80 6.23 11.71 -5.68
CA VAL A 80 6.88 12.43 -4.57
C VAL A 80 5.90 12.59 -3.39
N LEU A 81 4.65 12.98 -3.65
CA LEU A 81 3.67 13.17 -2.58
C LEU A 81 3.26 11.83 -1.94
N PHE A 82 3.18 10.75 -2.71
CA PHE A 82 2.91 9.42 -2.18
C PHE A 82 4.10 8.87 -1.37
N ALA A 83 5.33 9.14 -1.79
CA ALA A 83 6.53 8.83 -1.03
C ALA A 83 6.60 9.63 0.28
N LEU A 84 6.22 10.92 0.27
CA LEU A 84 6.09 11.73 1.49
C LEU A 84 5.00 11.19 2.41
N PHE A 85 3.86 10.75 1.88
CA PHE A 85 2.82 10.07 2.66
C PHE A 85 3.37 8.80 3.32
N SER A 86 4.12 7.99 2.57
CA SER A 86 4.79 6.80 3.09
C SER A 86 5.74 7.12 4.24
N PHE A 87 6.55 8.17 4.08
CA PHE A 87 7.49 8.63 5.09
C PHE A 87 6.79 9.02 6.40
N ILE A 88 5.77 9.90 6.33
CA ILE A 88 5.06 10.35 7.54
C ILE A 88 4.26 9.23 8.20
N GLN A 89 3.67 8.31 7.42
CA GLN A 89 2.92 7.18 7.97
C GLN A 89 3.85 6.26 8.75
N SER A 90 5.00 5.90 8.18
CA SER A 90 5.91 4.94 8.80
C SER A 90 6.65 5.55 9.98
N SER A 91 7.01 6.84 9.88
CA SER A 91 7.59 7.59 10.99
C SER A 91 6.64 7.64 12.18
N ALA A 92 5.35 7.95 11.97
CA ALA A 92 4.34 8.01 13.03
C ALA A 92 3.92 6.62 13.58
N PHE A 93 4.26 5.55 12.88
CA PHE A 93 4.01 4.17 13.33
C PHE A 93 5.09 3.68 14.31
N VAL A 94 6.33 4.16 14.14
CA VAL A 94 7.51 3.73 14.93
C VAL A 94 7.96 4.79 15.94
N ASP A 95 7.34 5.98 15.97
CA ASP A 95 7.70 7.11 16.83
C ASP A 95 7.82 6.80 18.34
N TRP A 96 7.11 5.78 18.84
CA TRP A 96 7.12 5.38 20.25
C TRP A 96 8.24 4.41 20.65
N ASN A 97 8.63 3.51 19.74
CA ASN A 97 9.56 2.42 20.07
C ASN A 97 10.93 2.92 20.60
N PRO A 98 11.54 3.96 20.00
CA PRO A 98 12.85 4.45 20.44
C PRO A 98 12.85 5.14 21.81
N ILE A 99 11.69 5.62 22.28
CA ILE A 99 11.56 6.40 23.52
C ILE A 99 10.83 5.63 24.63
N GLU A 100 10.67 4.31 24.49
CA GLU A 100 9.92 3.45 25.42
C GLU A 100 10.39 3.61 26.87
N ASN A 101 11.70 3.55 27.11
CA ASN A 101 12.28 3.68 28.45
C ASN A 101 11.97 5.04 29.09
N SER A 102 12.13 6.12 28.33
CA SER A 102 11.84 7.48 28.81
C SER A 102 10.36 7.68 29.11
N VAL A 103 9.46 7.08 28.33
CA VAL A 103 8.01 7.11 28.56
C VAL A 103 7.62 6.37 29.85
N LEU A 104 8.20 5.21 30.10
CA LEU A 104 7.95 4.44 31.33
C LEU A 104 8.40 5.21 32.58
N SER A 105 9.53 5.91 32.48
CA SER A 105 10.04 6.77 33.57
C SER A 105 9.25 8.06 33.75
N ALA A 106 8.74 8.65 32.65
CA ALA A 106 7.98 9.89 32.66
C ALA A 106 6.53 9.72 33.16
N PHE A 107 5.93 8.55 33.00
CA PHE A 107 4.53 8.30 33.36
C PHE A 107 4.41 7.08 34.27
N LYS A 108 4.39 7.30 35.59
CA LYS A 108 4.31 6.23 36.61
C LYS A 108 3.08 5.32 36.51
N SER A 109 2.01 5.75 35.83
CA SER A 109 0.82 4.90 35.57
C SER A 109 0.99 3.96 34.37
N TRP A 110 2.10 4.09 33.64
CA TRP A 110 2.43 3.25 32.50
C TRP A 110 3.32 2.10 32.96
N THR A 111 3.07 0.95 32.37
CA THR A 111 3.82 -0.29 32.59
C THR A 111 4.37 -0.77 31.26
N GLU A 112 5.39 -1.62 31.26
CA GLU A 112 5.91 -2.26 30.04
C GLU A 112 4.78 -2.92 29.23
N THR A 113 3.84 -3.56 29.93
CA THR A 113 2.62 -4.13 29.34
C THR A 113 1.77 -3.09 28.61
N THR A 114 1.69 -1.87 29.11
CA THR A 114 0.94 -0.76 28.48
C THR A 114 1.59 -0.35 27.16
N VAL A 115 2.91 -0.18 27.13
CA VAL A 115 3.65 0.20 25.92
C VAL A 115 3.58 -0.91 24.87
N SER A 116 3.81 -2.16 25.29
CA SER A 116 3.66 -3.34 24.42
C SER A 116 2.26 -3.45 23.82
N TRP A 117 1.21 -3.17 24.60
CA TRP A 117 -0.16 -3.19 24.10
C TRP A 117 -0.44 -2.05 23.11
N GLN A 118 0.16 -0.88 23.28
CA GLN A 118 0.01 0.23 22.34
C GLN A 118 0.49 -0.17 20.93
N ALA A 119 1.66 -0.82 20.83
CA ALA A 119 2.18 -1.32 19.56
C ALA A 119 1.25 -2.38 18.94
N ASN A 120 0.74 -3.31 19.76
CA ASN A 120 -0.22 -4.32 19.29
C ASN A 120 -1.52 -3.69 18.76
N VAL A 121 -2.03 -2.65 19.43
CA VAL A 121 -3.24 -1.92 19.00
C VAL A 121 -3.06 -1.24 17.65
N ALA A 122 -1.85 -0.76 17.33
CA ALA A 122 -1.55 -0.23 16.00
C ALA A 122 -1.55 -1.32 14.90
N ILE A 123 -1.33 -2.58 15.25
CA ILE A 123 -1.34 -3.71 14.30
C ILE A 123 -2.75 -4.29 14.12
N LEU A 124 -3.61 -4.26 15.15
CA LEU A 124 -4.97 -4.82 15.08
C LEU A 124 -5.80 -4.42 13.84
N PRO A 125 -5.77 -3.16 13.35
CA PRO A 125 -6.46 -2.77 12.13
C PRO A 125 -6.09 -3.59 10.90
N SER A 126 -4.84 -4.08 10.78
CA SER A 126 -4.43 -4.89 9.62
C SER A 126 -5.09 -6.26 9.58
N ILE A 127 -5.55 -6.77 10.73
CA ILE A 127 -6.26 -8.05 10.80
C ILE A 127 -7.76 -7.81 10.56
N LEU A 128 -8.32 -6.78 11.20
CA LEU A 128 -9.77 -6.56 11.24
C LEU A 128 -10.30 -5.78 10.03
N LEU A 129 -9.54 -4.81 9.53
CA LEU A 129 -10.03 -3.79 8.60
C LEU A 129 -9.40 -3.85 7.21
N GLN A 130 -8.47 -4.79 6.96
CA GLN A 130 -7.86 -4.98 5.64
C GLN A 130 -8.90 -5.11 4.52
N TRP A 131 -9.86 -6.02 4.67
CA TRP A 131 -10.88 -6.25 3.65
C TRP A 131 -11.84 -5.07 3.47
N PRO A 132 -12.45 -4.50 4.53
CA PRO A 132 -13.26 -3.29 4.42
C PRO A 132 -12.54 -2.13 3.73
N LEU A 133 -11.26 -1.90 4.06
CA LEU A 133 -10.48 -0.78 3.51
C LEU A 133 -10.12 -1.00 2.04
N CYS A 134 -9.84 -2.25 1.63
CA CYS A 134 -9.69 -2.59 0.21
C CYS A 134 -10.98 -2.29 -0.58
N TRP A 135 -12.15 -2.59 -0.01
CA TRP A 135 -13.43 -2.29 -0.66
C TRP A 135 -13.70 -0.79 -0.79
N ILE A 136 -13.40 -0.03 0.26
CA ILE A 136 -13.45 1.45 0.24
C ILE A 136 -12.52 1.99 -0.86
N LEU A 137 -11.30 1.48 -0.93
CA LEU A 137 -10.34 1.88 -1.97
C LEU A 137 -10.87 1.59 -3.37
N GLN A 138 -11.68 0.56 -3.60
CA GLN A 138 -12.29 0.33 -4.91
C GLN A 138 -13.40 1.35 -5.24
N LYS A 139 -14.21 1.72 -4.25
CA LYS A 139 -15.35 2.63 -4.44
C LYS A 139 -14.95 4.09 -4.61
N PHE A 140 -13.91 4.53 -3.91
CA PHE A 140 -13.51 5.94 -3.90
C PHE A 140 -12.29 6.20 -4.79
N LYS A 141 -12.17 7.47 -5.21
CA LYS A 141 -10.98 7.96 -5.93
C LYS A 141 -9.76 7.84 -5.02
N LEU A 142 -8.64 7.38 -5.57
CA LEU A 142 -7.42 7.14 -4.79
C LEU A 142 -6.91 8.41 -4.12
N SER A 143 -6.90 9.53 -4.86
CA SER A 143 -6.56 10.86 -4.33
C SER A 143 -7.42 11.23 -3.12
N THR A 144 -8.74 11.03 -3.19
CA THR A 144 -9.66 11.31 -2.07
C THR A 144 -9.36 10.44 -0.85
N VAL A 145 -9.09 9.15 -1.04
CA VAL A 145 -8.76 8.24 0.07
C VAL A 145 -7.45 8.65 0.73
N ILE A 146 -6.40 8.94 -0.05
CA ILE A 146 -5.11 9.39 0.49
C ILE A 146 -5.27 10.69 1.29
N LYS A 147 -5.96 11.70 0.73
CA LYS A 147 -6.14 13.01 1.37
C LYS A 147 -6.97 12.91 2.66
N PHE A 148 -8.18 12.35 2.58
CA PHE A 148 -9.16 12.46 3.65
C PHE A 148 -9.23 11.25 4.58
N MET A 149 -8.78 10.07 4.14
CA MET A 149 -8.80 8.85 4.96
C MET A 149 -7.39 8.39 5.36
N GLY A 150 -6.35 8.87 4.68
CA GLY A 150 -4.95 8.61 5.05
C GLY A 150 -4.33 9.76 5.84
N VAL A 151 -4.03 10.85 5.15
CA VAL A 151 -3.17 11.94 5.63
C VAL A 151 -3.88 12.86 6.64
N LEU A 152 -5.12 13.26 6.38
CA LEU A 152 -5.88 14.11 7.32
C LEU A 152 -6.08 13.40 8.68
N PRO A 153 -6.54 12.14 8.75
CA PRO A 153 -6.65 11.43 10.02
C PRO A 153 -5.29 11.19 10.69
N LEU A 154 -4.21 11.04 9.92
CA LEU A 154 -2.85 10.92 10.46
C LEU A 154 -2.46 12.17 11.24
N CYS A 155 -2.64 13.34 10.63
CA CYS A 155 -2.39 14.62 11.27
C CYS A 155 -3.24 14.79 12.54
N LEU A 156 -4.54 14.46 12.47
CA LEU A 156 -5.44 14.54 13.63
C LEU A 156 -5.01 13.59 14.75
N ALA A 157 -4.59 12.36 14.43
CA ALA A 157 -4.10 11.39 15.42
C ALA A 157 -2.82 11.88 16.12
N THR A 158 -1.88 12.46 15.37
CA THR A 158 -0.66 13.05 15.96
C THR A 158 -1.00 14.23 16.89
N ILE A 159 -1.91 15.12 16.48
CA ILE A 159 -2.34 16.26 17.30
C ILE A 159 -3.10 15.79 18.55
N ALA A 160 -3.94 14.77 18.42
CA ALA A 160 -4.72 14.23 19.54
C ALA A 160 -3.84 13.71 20.69
N ARG A 161 -2.66 13.14 20.37
CA ARG A 161 -1.66 12.73 21.38
C ARG A 161 -1.02 13.92 22.09
N LEU A 162 -0.83 15.04 21.39
CA LEU A 162 -0.18 16.23 21.92
C LEU A 162 -1.09 17.05 22.85
N LEU A 163 -2.41 17.09 22.56
CA LEU A 163 -3.37 17.92 23.27
C LEU A 163 -3.35 17.75 24.80
N PRO A 164 -3.31 16.53 25.38
CA PRO A 164 -3.29 16.36 26.83
C PRO A 164 -2.05 16.95 27.49
N LEU A 165 -0.89 16.87 26.84
CA LEU A 165 0.38 17.39 27.37
C LEU A 165 0.46 18.92 27.29
N LEU A 166 -0.38 19.56 26.47
CA LEU A 166 -0.48 21.03 26.37
C LEU A 166 -1.55 21.60 27.30
N ALA A 167 -2.66 20.88 27.48
CA ALA A 167 -3.86 21.42 28.14
C ALA A 167 -4.03 20.98 29.59
N LEU A 168 -3.40 19.87 30.02
CA LEU A 168 -3.57 19.33 31.38
C LEU A 168 -2.25 19.39 32.16
N GLU A 169 -2.34 19.78 33.42
CA GLU A 169 -1.22 19.75 34.38
C GLU A 169 -0.90 18.31 34.84
N ASN A 170 -1.90 17.42 34.85
CA ASN A 170 -1.76 15.99 35.16
C ASN A 170 -2.40 15.13 34.06
N PRO A 171 -1.67 14.83 32.97
CA PRO A 171 -2.25 14.23 31.77
C PRO A 171 -2.46 12.70 31.86
N GLY A 172 -1.93 12.01 32.88
CA GLY A 172 -1.77 10.54 32.97
C GLY A 172 -2.77 9.66 32.22
N GLU A 173 -4.01 9.54 32.69
CA GLU A 173 -5.01 8.62 32.12
C GLU A 173 -5.64 9.12 30.80
N VAL A 174 -5.82 10.44 30.66
CA VAL A 174 -6.38 11.04 29.45
C VAL A 174 -5.38 10.90 28.29
N PHE A 175 -4.11 11.14 28.57
CA PHE A 175 -3.01 10.95 27.62
C PHE A 175 -2.89 9.49 27.20
N LYS A 176 -2.89 8.55 28.15
CA LYS A 176 -2.89 7.12 27.85
C LYS A 176 -4.03 6.76 26.89
N THR A 177 -5.26 7.15 27.20
CA THR A 177 -6.43 6.84 26.37
C THR A 177 -6.28 7.40 24.94
N LEU A 178 -5.84 8.65 24.80
CA LEU A 178 -5.65 9.28 23.49
C LEU A 178 -4.48 8.68 22.71
N VAL A 179 -3.42 8.22 23.37
CA VAL A 179 -2.34 7.48 22.73
C VAL A 179 -2.85 6.17 22.13
N PHE A 180 -3.68 5.41 22.86
CA PHE A 180 -4.27 4.18 22.36
C PHE A 180 -5.20 4.42 21.16
N ILE A 181 -6.10 5.40 21.24
CA ILE A 181 -7.00 5.78 20.14
C ILE A 181 -6.19 6.19 18.91
N SER A 182 -5.19 7.05 19.10
CA SER A 182 -4.35 7.53 18.01
C SER A 182 -3.53 6.40 17.39
N SER A 183 -3.05 5.45 18.19
CA SER A 183 -2.29 4.28 17.69
C SER A 183 -3.16 3.37 16.84
N PHE A 184 -4.42 3.14 17.25
CA PHE A 184 -5.39 2.44 16.42
C PHE A 184 -5.64 3.17 15.10
N SER A 185 -5.83 4.50 15.13
CA SER A 185 -6.01 5.32 13.93
C SER A 185 -4.81 5.26 12.98
N ILE A 186 -3.58 5.37 13.51
CA ILE A 186 -2.35 5.23 12.71
C ILE A 186 -2.24 3.84 12.09
N GLY A 187 -2.65 2.80 12.81
CA GLY A 187 -2.78 1.45 12.26
C GLY A 187 -3.73 1.36 11.07
N VAL A 188 -4.93 1.95 11.18
CA VAL A 188 -5.90 2.05 10.07
C VAL A 188 -5.28 2.74 8.85
N ILE A 189 -4.56 3.84 9.07
CA ILE A 189 -3.89 4.60 8.02
C ILE A 189 -2.77 3.77 7.36
N GLY A 190 -2.03 2.98 8.15
CA GLY A 190 -1.05 2.03 7.63
C GLY A 190 -1.67 1.01 6.68
N VAL A 191 -2.84 0.47 7.03
CA VAL A 191 -3.57 -0.44 6.14
C VAL A 191 -4.00 0.24 4.84
N ILE A 192 -4.47 1.49 4.91
CA ILE A 192 -4.80 2.29 3.73
C ILE A 192 -3.57 2.48 2.86
N PHE A 193 -2.43 2.83 3.45
CA PHE A 193 -1.16 3.00 2.75
C PHE A 193 -0.77 1.73 1.98
N TYR A 194 -0.62 0.59 2.67
CA TYR A 194 -0.23 -0.68 2.02
C TYR A 194 -1.21 -1.13 0.94
N SER A 195 -2.51 -0.96 1.17
CA SER A 195 -3.55 -1.30 0.19
C SER A 195 -3.56 -0.36 -1.02
N SER A 196 -3.09 0.88 -0.84
CA SER A 196 -3.01 1.90 -1.88
C SER A 196 -1.81 1.72 -2.80
N LEU A 197 -0.72 1.06 -2.38
CA LEU A 197 0.51 0.88 -3.18
C LEU A 197 0.22 0.34 -4.58
N SER A 198 -0.48 -0.79 -4.65
CA SER A 198 -0.79 -1.46 -5.92
C SER A 198 -1.70 -0.61 -6.81
N LYS A 199 -2.73 0.00 -6.21
CA LYS A 199 -3.67 0.87 -6.92
C LYS A 199 -3.00 2.14 -7.43
N PHE A 200 -2.09 2.73 -6.64
CA PHE A 200 -1.31 3.90 -7.00
C PHE A 200 -0.43 3.65 -8.22
N SER A 201 0.38 2.59 -8.17
CA SER A 201 1.28 2.26 -9.26
C SER A 201 0.53 1.93 -10.55
N SER A 202 -0.59 1.21 -10.46
CA SER A 202 -1.43 0.90 -11.62
C SER A 202 -2.06 2.14 -12.27
N ILE A 203 -2.63 3.03 -11.46
CA ILE A 203 -3.36 4.21 -11.97
C ILE A 203 -2.42 5.25 -12.56
N TYR A 204 -1.27 5.52 -11.92
CA TYR A 204 -0.39 6.60 -12.37
C TYR A 204 0.66 6.14 -13.38
N PHE A 205 1.15 4.90 -13.31
CA PHE A 205 2.28 4.42 -14.13
C PHE A 205 1.91 3.27 -15.09
N GLY A 206 0.68 2.77 -15.02
CA GLY A 206 0.20 1.67 -15.86
C GLY A 206 0.85 0.31 -15.52
N SER A 207 0.51 -0.71 -16.31
CA SER A 207 0.90 -2.11 -16.04
C SER A 207 2.39 -2.41 -16.26
N ALA A 208 3.09 -1.61 -17.08
CA ALA A 208 4.48 -1.88 -17.49
C ALA A 208 5.53 -1.53 -16.43
N ALA A 209 5.32 -0.48 -15.65
CA ALA A 209 6.29 0.10 -14.71
C ALA A 209 5.72 0.18 -13.28
N MET A 210 4.99 -0.86 -12.86
CA MET A 210 4.23 -0.84 -11.61
C MET A 210 5.13 -1.06 -10.36
N THR A 211 6.32 -1.64 -10.50
CA THR A 211 7.10 -2.05 -9.32
C THR A 211 8.06 -0.98 -8.81
N LEU A 212 8.66 -0.17 -9.70
CA LEU A 212 9.57 0.91 -9.31
C LEU A 212 8.90 2.00 -8.43
N PRO A 213 7.71 2.54 -8.75
CA PRO A 213 7.01 3.51 -7.90
C PRO A 213 6.75 2.95 -6.50
N THR A 214 6.38 1.66 -6.44
CA THR A 214 6.17 0.93 -5.19
C THR A 214 7.47 0.82 -4.38
N GLY A 215 8.59 0.49 -5.03
CA GLY A 215 9.91 0.43 -4.40
C GLY A 215 10.37 1.76 -3.85
N ILE A 216 10.12 2.87 -4.57
CA ILE A 216 10.44 4.23 -4.09
C ILE A 216 9.59 4.59 -2.86
N ALA A 217 8.30 4.26 -2.85
CA ALA A 217 7.46 4.46 -1.67
C ALA A 217 8.00 3.68 -0.47
N MET A 218 8.34 2.40 -0.65
CA MET A 218 8.93 1.57 0.42
C MET A 218 10.30 2.08 0.90
N LEU A 219 11.13 2.67 0.03
CA LEU A 219 12.35 3.33 0.45
C LEU A 219 12.06 4.51 1.40
N PHE A 220 11.06 5.34 1.07
CA PHE A 220 10.66 6.46 1.93
C PHE A 220 10.00 5.99 3.24
N SER A 221 9.27 4.86 3.22
CA SER A 221 8.82 4.18 4.44
C SER A 221 10.00 3.86 5.35
N ASN A 222 11.04 3.22 4.83
CA ASN A 222 12.26 2.87 5.58
C ASN A 222 12.99 4.12 6.11
N ILE A 223 13.08 5.18 5.31
CA ILE A 223 13.64 6.47 5.76
C ILE A 223 12.82 7.04 6.92
N GLY A 224 11.48 6.91 6.88
CA GLY A 224 10.59 7.33 7.96
C GLY A 224 10.82 6.57 9.26
N ILE A 225 11.01 5.25 9.18
CA ILE A 225 11.35 4.40 10.34
C ILE A 225 12.67 4.86 10.96
N VAL A 226 13.72 5.00 10.14
CA VAL A 226 15.06 5.43 10.59
C VAL A 226 15.02 6.84 11.17
N PHE A 227 14.27 7.74 10.54
CA PHE A 227 14.08 9.10 11.04
C PHE A 227 13.54 9.06 12.48
N SER A 228 12.49 8.27 12.74
CA SER A 228 11.95 8.12 14.09
C SER A 228 12.94 7.52 15.08
N SER A 229 13.67 6.48 14.66
CA SER A 229 14.67 5.82 15.49
C SER A 229 15.86 6.70 15.87
N VAL A 230 16.21 7.70 15.05
CA VAL A 230 17.30 8.64 15.34
C VAL A 230 16.80 9.86 16.11
N ILE A 231 15.66 10.44 15.69
CA ILE A 231 15.17 11.69 16.27
C ILE A 231 14.58 11.51 17.68
N GLY A 232 14.05 10.32 17.99
CA GLY A 232 13.54 9.98 19.32
C GLY A 232 14.61 10.12 20.41
N PRO A 233 15.67 9.29 20.39
CA PRO A 233 16.74 9.34 21.37
C PRO A 233 17.56 10.64 21.33
N TYR A 234 17.52 11.39 20.23
CA TYR A 234 18.20 12.68 20.14
C TYR A 234 17.47 13.80 20.91
N ILE A 235 16.14 13.72 21.01
CA ILE A 235 15.32 14.76 21.66
C ILE A 235 14.93 14.39 23.08
N VAL A 236 14.73 13.09 23.33
CA VAL A 236 14.34 12.57 24.64
C VAL A 236 15.53 11.79 25.18
N GLU A 237 16.09 12.26 26.28
CA GLU A 237 17.23 11.61 26.90
C GLU A 237 16.80 10.32 27.61
N ASP A 238 17.74 9.38 27.74
CA ASP A 238 17.52 8.17 28.53
C ASP A 238 17.46 8.53 30.03
N PRO A 239 16.57 7.88 30.80
CA PRO A 239 16.39 8.20 32.20
C PRO A 239 17.68 7.99 33.01
N SER A 240 18.07 9.02 33.75
CA SER A 240 19.20 9.07 34.66
C SER A 240 18.69 9.29 36.09
N PHE A 241 18.63 8.20 36.88
CA PHE A 241 18.13 8.13 38.27
C PHE A 241 18.76 9.06 39.32
N SER A 242 19.61 10.00 38.90
CA SER A 242 20.37 10.91 39.75
C SER A 242 19.80 12.33 39.86
N ILE A 243 18.73 12.65 39.12
CA ILE A 243 18.19 14.01 39.00
C ILE A 243 16.85 14.15 39.76
N PRO A 244 16.70 15.08 40.71
CA PRO A 244 15.40 15.39 41.31
C PRO A 244 14.46 16.04 40.26
N ASP A 245 13.17 15.70 40.29
CA ASP A 245 12.13 16.12 39.31
C ASP A 245 12.30 15.61 37.86
N GLU A 246 13.08 14.55 37.65
CA GLU A 246 13.31 13.90 36.35
C GLU A 246 12.02 13.61 35.57
N GLU A 247 10.95 13.19 36.26
CA GLU A 247 9.63 12.91 35.66
C GLU A 247 9.09 14.12 34.87
N LYS A 248 9.18 15.33 35.42
CA LYS A 248 8.67 16.55 34.77
C LYS A 248 9.54 16.98 33.60
N ILE A 249 10.85 16.75 33.70
CA ILE A 249 11.81 17.04 32.63
C ILE A 249 11.52 16.13 31.44
N LEU A 250 11.42 14.82 31.68
CA LEU A 250 11.09 13.84 30.62
C LEU A 250 9.72 14.09 30.00
N GLN A 251 8.71 14.47 30.80
CA GLN A 251 7.40 14.86 30.25
C GLN A 251 7.50 16.09 29.34
N ALA A 252 8.36 17.07 29.67
CA ALA A 252 8.59 18.24 28.83
C ALA A 252 9.35 17.89 27.53
N GLU A 253 10.32 16.97 27.59
CA GLU A 253 11.04 16.46 26.41
C GLU A 253 10.11 15.66 25.48
N ILE A 254 9.31 14.75 26.01
CA ILE A 254 8.30 13.99 25.26
C ILE A 254 7.28 14.95 24.62
N ARG A 255 6.88 16.01 25.32
CA ARG A 255 6.01 17.04 24.75
C ARG A 255 6.68 17.76 23.58
N ASN A 256 7.95 18.16 23.71
CA ASN A 256 8.70 18.81 22.64
C ASN A 256 8.88 17.88 21.42
N TYR A 257 9.16 16.59 21.68
CA TYR A 257 9.22 15.54 20.67
C TYR A 257 7.89 15.42 19.90
N LEU A 258 6.77 15.26 20.60
CA LEU A 258 5.44 15.17 19.97
C LEU A 258 5.05 16.46 19.25
N LEU A 259 5.47 17.62 19.74
CA LEU A 259 5.26 18.90 19.08
C LEU A 259 6.02 18.98 17.76
N LEU A 260 7.29 18.56 17.73
CA LEU A 260 8.07 18.48 16.49
C LEU A 260 7.37 17.57 15.46
N TYR A 261 6.91 16.40 15.89
CA TYR A 261 6.16 15.49 15.03
C TYR A 261 4.86 16.10 14.51
N ALA A 262 4.10 16.78 15.37
CA ALA A 262 2.88 17.47 14.95
C ALA A 262 3.16 18.54 13.89
N VAL A 263 4.27 19.27 14.01
CA VAL A 263 4.69 20.27 13.02
C VAL A 263 5.10 19.61 11.70
N ILE A 264 5.95 18.57 11.73
CA ILE A 264 6.43 17.89 10.52
C ILE A 264 5.27 17.19 9.80
N ILE A 265 4.53 16.34 10.50
CA ILE A 265 3.40 15.60 9.95
C ILE A 265 2.32 16.57 9.51
N GLY A 266 1.99 17.58 10.30
CA GLY A 266 0.99 18.59 9.95
C GLY A 266 1.35 19.36 8.67
N THR A 267 2.60 19.83 8.57
CA THR A 267 3.07 20.57 7.39
C THR A 267 3.03 19.71 6.13
N LEU A 268 3.59 18.50 6.19
CA LEU A 268 3.57 17.58 5.04
C LEU A 268 2.15 17.15 4.70
N SER A 269 1.28 16.98 5.70
CA SER A 269 -0.12 16.63 5.50
C SER A 269 -0.86 17.72 4.73
N ILE A 270 -0.67 18.99 5.11
CA ILE A 270 -1.23 20.15 4.41
C ILE A 270 -0.76 20.15 2.95
N VAL A 271 0.55 19.98 2.71
CA VAL A 271 1.10 19.94 1.35
C VAL A 271 0.44 18.85 0.51
N ILE A 272 0.29 17.64 1.05
CA ILE A 272 -0.34 16.51 0.35
C ILE A 272 -1.83 16.79 0.09
N ILE A 273 -2.57 17.29 1.07
CA ILE A 273 -4.01 17.55 0.93
C ILE A 273 -4.29 18.53 -0.22
N PHE A 274 -3.53 19.63 -0.30
CA PHE A 274 -3.76 20.67 -1.30
C PHE A 274 -3.12 20.38 -2.66
N THR A 275 -2.01 19.63 -2.70
CA THR A 275 -1.20 19.48 -3.94
C THR A 275 -1.39 18.13 -4.62
N PHE A 276 -1.92 17.11 -3.95
CA PHE A 276 -1.97 15.76 -4.52
C PHE A 276 -2.85 15.72 -5.77
N PRO A 277 -2.28 15.35 -6.93
CA PRO A 277 -2.99 15.42 -8.20
C PRO A 277 -4.11 14.40 -8.23
N ASP A 278 -5.21 14.74 -8.91
CA ASP A 278 -6.23 13.74 -9.20
C ASP A 278 -5.76 12.91 -10.40
N PRO A 279 -5.94 11.58 -10.37
CA PRO A 279 -5.54 10.75 -11.50
C PRO A 279 -6.45 11.01 -12.69
N ILE A 280 -5.87 11.01 -13.89
CA ILE A 280 -6.62 11.08 -15.15
C ILE A 280 -7.27 9.71 -15.34
N TYR A 281 -8.56 9.60 -15.02
CA TYR A 281 -9.32 8.38 -15.24
C TYR A 281 -9.66 8.27 -16.73
N VAL A 282 -8.80 7.63 -17.52
CA VAL A 282 -9.20 7.10 -18.83
C VAL A 282 -10.26 6.03 -18.57
N GLY A 283 -11.46 6.23 -19.11
CA GLY A 283 -12.68 5.50 -18.73
C GLY A 283 -12.52 3.99 -18.73
N GLN A 284 -12.35 3.40 -17.54
CA GLN A 284 -12.63 1.99 -17.31
C GLN A 284 -13.72 1.90 -16.25
N VAL A 285 -14.96 2.06 -16.70
CA VAL A 285 -16.13 1.52 -16.00
C VAL A 285 -16.16 0.02 -16.26
N ASN A 286 -15.15 -0.69 -15.76
CA ASN A 286 -15.23 -2.14 -15.68
C ASN A 286 -15.85 -2.44 -14.33
N GLN A 287 -17.07 -2.97 -14.34
CA GLN A 287 -17.68 -3.57 -13.17
C GLN A 287 -16.67 -4.58 -12.61
N SER A 288 -16.02 -4.25 -11.49
CA SER A 288 -15.13 -5.18 -10.81
C SER A 288 -15.94 -6.45 -10.53
N PRO A 289 -15.51 -7.64 -11.01
CA PRO A 289 -16.18 -8.88 -10.65
C PRO A 289 -16.25 -9.03 -9.13
N SER A 290 -17.27 -9.73 -8.65
CA SER A 290 -17.51 -9.97 -7.23
C SER A 290 -16.22 -10.44 -6.52
N ILE A 291 -15.87 -9.76 -5.43
CA ILE A 291 -14.65 -10.02 -4.65
C ILE A 291 -14.59 -11.50 -4.22
N GLY A 292 -15.73 -12.09 -3.86
CA GLY A 292 -15.82 -13.49 -3.43
C GLY A 292 -15.45 -14.50 -4.51
N ASP A 293 -15.93 -14.29 -5.73
CA ASP A 293 -15.67 -15.20 -6.86
C ASP A 293 -14.21 -15.15 -7.30
N ASN A 294 -13.58 -13.98 -7.18
CA ASN A 294 -12.15 -13.81 -7.44
C ASN A 294 -11.29 -14.48 -6.37
N ILE A 295 -11.64 -14.36 -5.08
CA ILE A 295 -10.91 -15.03 -4.00
C ILE A 295 -10.97 -16.56 -4.18
N TYR A 296 -12.15 -17.11 -4.50
CA TYR A 296 -12.29 -18.54 -4.74
C TYR A 296 -11.43 -19.01 -5.93
N LYS A 297 -11.43 -18.26 -7.03
CA LYS A 297 -10.58 -18.53 -8.20
C LYS A 297 -9.09 -18.43 -7.88
N ILE A 298 -8.69 -17.44 -7.09
CA ILE A 298 -7.31 -17.22 -6.65
C ILE A 298 -6.84 -18.39 -5.77
N MET A 299 -7.63 -18.79 -4.76
CA MET A 299 -7.28 -19.89 -3.85
C MET A 299 -7.24 -21.25 -4.55
N LYS A 300 -8.03 -21.43 -5.62
CA LYS A 300 -8.03 -22.67 -6.41
C LYS A 300 -6.79 -22.80 -7.30
N ASN A 301 -6.12 -21.69 -7.64
CA ASN A 301 -4.89 -21.72 -8.42
C ASN A 301 -3.70 -22.12 -7.53
N LYS A 302 -3.10 -23.29 -7.82
CA LYS A 302 -2.00 -23.86 -7.03
C LYS A 302 -0.77 -22.96 -7.02
N ASP A 303 -0.46 -22.29 -8.12
CA ASP A 303 0.72 -21.43 -8.23
C ASP A 303 0.56 -20.19 -7.37
N VAL A 304 -0.63 -19.58 -7.39
CA VAL A 304 -0.93 -18.40 -6.58
C VAL A 304 -0.98 -18.75 -5.09
N THR A 305 -1.60 -19.88 -4.74
CA THR A 305 -1.64 -20.35 -3.35
C THR A 305 -0.24 -20.67 -2.83
N LEU A 306 0.61 -21.33 -3.62
CA LEU A 306 2.00 -21.61 -3.25
C LEU A 306 2.81 -20.31 -3.07
N LEU A 307 2.60 -19.32 -3.94
CA LEU A 307 3.25 -18.01 -3.81
C LEU A 307 2.81 -17.28 -2.54
N LEU A 308 1.50 -17.28 -2.24
CA LEU A 308 0.96 -16.68 -1.01
C LEU A 308 1.47 -17.39 0.25
N SER A 309 1.52 -18.72 0.26
CA SER A 309 2.07 -19.48 1.38
C SER A 309 3.56 -19.21 1.58
N THR A 310 4.34 -19.13 0.51
CA THR A 310 5.77 -18.80 0.59
C THR A 310 5.98 -17.39 1.13
N TYR A 311 5.19 -16.42 0.66
CA TYR A 311 5.24 -15.06 1.18
C TYR A 311 4.89 -14.99 2.67
N ALA A 312 3.81 -15.65 3.10
CA ALA A 312 3.42 -15.71 4.50
C ALA A 312 4.52 -16.34 5.36
N LEU A 313 5.13 -17.44 4.91
CA LEU A 313 6.20 -18.11 5.64
C LEU A 313 7.47 -17.26 5.71
N SER A 314 7.78 -16.49 4.67
CA SER A 314 8.92 -15.57 4.64
C SER A 314 8.78 -14.38 5.59
N SER A 315 7.55 -14.03 5.99
CA SER A 315 7.31 -12.91 6.91
C SER A 315 7.68 -13.22 8.36
N VAL A 316 7.61 -14.49 8.79
CA VAL A 316 7.88 -14.90 10.18
C VAL A 316 9.33 -14.61 10.59
N PRO A 317 10.36 -15.00 9.80
CA PRO A 317 11.75 -14.65 10.11
C PRO A 317 12.00 -13.14 10.22
N ILE A 318 11.29 -12.30 9.46
CA ILE A 318 11.48 -10.84 9.47
C ILE A 318 11.06 -10.25 10.82
N TYR A 319 9.86 -10.61 11.30
CA TYR A 319 9.38 -10.14 12.61
C TYR A 319 10.22 -10.71 13.75
N TRP A 320 10.58 -11.99 13.68
CA TRP A 320 11.47 -12.60 14.66
C TRP A 320 12.84 -11.94 14.70
N SER A 321 13.44 -11.66 13.55
CA SER A 321 14.75 -10.98 13.50
C SER A 321 14.68 -9.61 14.19
N SER A 322 13.58 -8.87 14.01
CA SER A 322 13.40 -7.54 14.63
C SER A 322 13.32 -7.60 16.16
N THR A 323 12.73 -8.65 16.72
CA THR A 323 12.63 -8.84 18.19
C THR A 323 13.87 -9.52 18.79
N PHE A 324 14.44 -10.51 18.10
CA PHE A 324 15.58 -11.28 18.63
C PHE A 324 16.91 -10.55 18.52
N LEU A 325 17.13 -9.70 17.50
CA LEU A 325 18.40 -8.98 17.36
C LEU A 325 18.76 -8.18 18.62
N PRO A 326 17.85 -7.34 19.17
CA PRO A 326 18.12 -6.60 20.39
C PRO A 326 18.50 -7.50 21.58
N ILE A 327 17.72 -8.55 21.82
CA ILE A 327 17.97 -9.54 22.90
C ILE A 327 19.34 -10.21 22.73
N TYR A 328 19.70 -10.56 21.49
CA TYR A 328 20.94 -11.24 21.21
C TYR A 328 22.15 -10.31 21.37
N PHE A 329 22.03 -9.05 20.98
CA PHE A 329 23.09 -8.06 21.14
C PHE A 329 23.31 -7.61 22.59
N GLU A 330 22.24 -7.55 23.38
CA GLU A 330 22.32 -7.30 24.83
C GLU A 330 23.22 -8.35 25.53
N ARG A 331 23.14 -9.62 25.10
CA ARG A 331 23.98 -10.71 25.62
C ARG A 331 25.49 -10.50 25.35
N TYR A 332 25.85 -9.73 24.32
CA TYR A 332 27.24 -9.40 24.01
C TYR A 332 27.69 -8.07 24.64
N HIS A 333 26.88 -7.48 25.53
CA HIS A 333 27.14 -6.18 26.15
C HIS A 333 27.30 -5.03 25.15
N PHE A 334 26.71 -5.13 23.96
CA PHE A 334 26.59 -3.96 23.09
C PHE A 334 25.56 -3.01 23.69
N GLY A 335 25.93 -1.73 23.80
CA GLY A 335 25.02 -0.68 24.25
C GLY A 335 23.83 -0.54 23.29
N GLN A 336 22.67 -0.14 23.83
CA GLN A 336 21.42 0.04 23.08
C GLN A 336 21.58 1.01 21.90
N GLU A 337 22.46 2.00 22.02
CA GLU A 337 22.84 2.94 20.95
C GLU A 337 23.45 2.24 19.72
N ILE A 338 24.41 1.34 19.92
CA ILE A 338 25.10 0.62 18.84
C ILE A 338 24.11 -0.31 18.13
N VAL A 339 23.27 -1.00 18.90
CA VAL A 339 22.24 -1.90 18.37
C VAL A 339 21.21 -1.13 17.57
N GLY A 340 20.72 0.00 18.08
CA GLY A 340 19.80 0.89 17.37
C GLY A 340 20.41 1.44 16.08
N GLY A 341 21.69 1.84 16.11
CA GLY A 341 22.43 2.27 14.93
C GLY A 341 22.57 1.20 13.86
N LEU A 342 22.91 -0.04 14.25
CA LEU A 342 23.02 -1.19 13.34
C LEU A 342 21.67 -1.56 12.73
N MET A 343 20.60 -1.59 13.54
CA MET A 343 19.24 -1.84 13.09
C MET A 343 18.82 -0.78 12.06
N SER A 344 19.05 0.49 12.37
CA SER A 344 18.75 1.60 11.47
C SER A 344 19.53 1.49 10.15
N ALA A 345 20.83 1.18 10.21
CA ALA A 345 21.65 0.96 9.01
C ALA A 345 21.13 -0.18 8.14
N SER A 346 20.68 -1.28 8.74
CA SER A 346 20.11 -2.42 8.01
C SER A 346 18.82 -2.05 7.25
N VAL A 347 17.97 -1.21 7.84
CA VAL A 347 16.73 -0.72 7.22
C VAL A 347 17.02 0.16 6.00
N VAL A 348 18.04 1.02 6.10
CA VAL A 348 18.51 1.83 4.95
C VAL A 348 19.00 0.93 3.81
N ILE A 349 19.87 -0.02 4.11
CA ILE A 349 20.41 -0.96 3.11
C ILE A 349 19.27 -1.75 2.44
N SER A 350 18.32 -2.26 3.23
CA SER A 350 17.13 -2.95 2.74
C SER A 350 16.34 -2.09 1.75
N GLY A 351 16.13 -0.81 2.06
CA GLY A 351 15.43 0.12 1.18
C GLY A 351 16.11 0.30 -0.18
N PHE A 352 17.43 0.42 -0.21
CA PHE A 352 18.20 0.50 -1.47
C PHE A 352 18.08 -0.79 -2.28
N ILE A 353 18.18 -1.94 -1.63
CA ILE A 353 18.02 -3.24 -2.28
C ILE A 353 16.61 -3.37 -2.89
N THR A 354 15.57 -2.90 -2.19
CA THR A 354 14.18 -2.86 -2.72
C THR A 354 14.08 -2.04 -4.01
N VAL A 355 14.72 -0.87 -4.08
CA VAL A 355 14.68 -0.05 -5.30
C VAL A 355 15.43 -0.72 -6.46
N VAL A 356 16.60 -1.30 -6.19
CA VAL A 356 17.38 -1.99 -7.23
C VAL A 356 16.61 -3.19 -7.77
N THR A 357 16.06 -4.03 -6.88
CA THR A 357 15.29 -5.21 -7.27
C THR A 357 14.03 -4.85 -8.05
N THR A 358 13.26 -3.85 -7.62
CA THR A 358 12.07 -3.39 -8.36
C THR A 358 12.42 -2.84 -9.75
N LYS A 359 13.51 -2.06 -9.86
CA LYS A 359 14.00 -1.59 -11.17
C LYS A 359 14.37 -2.75 -12.11
N LEU A 360 15.04 -3.79 -11.58
CA LEU A 360 15.39 -4.98 -12.36
C LEU A 360 14.14 -5.73 -12.83
N VAL A 361 13.13 -5.87 -11.97
CA VAL A 361 11.85 -6.50 -12.31
C VAL A 361 11.13 -5.75 -13.42
N ASP A 362 11.02 -4.41 -13.34
CA ASP A 362 10.39 -3.63 -14.39
C ASP A 362 11.19 -3.69 -15.72
N SER A 363 12.52 -3.69 -15.66
CA SER A 363 13.36 -3.81 -16.86
C SER A 363 13.12 -5.15 -17.59
N ARG A 364 13.00 -6.25 -16.82
CA ARG A 364 12.68 -7.59 -17.35
C ARG A 364 11.28 -7.65 -17.97
N LYS A 365 10.29 -7.00 -17.36
CA LYS A 365 8.91 -6.95 -17.90
C LYS A 365 8.86 -6.25 -19.26
N VAL A 366 9.61 -5.17 -19.42
CA VAL A 366 9.71 -4.44 -20.69
C VAL A 366 10.37 -5.31 -21.77
N GLU A 367 11.44 -6.02 -21.42
CA GLU A 367 12.13 -6.95 -22.33
C GLU A 367 11.19 -8.06 -22.84
N ILE A 368 10.44 -8.70 -21.93
CA ILE A 368 9.49 -9.77 -22.27
C ILE A 368 8.40 -9.23 -23.21
N ARG A 369 7.78 -8.09 -22.88
CA ARG A 369 6.73 -7.49 -23.71
C ARG A 369 7.21 -7.15 -25.12
N ASN A 370 8.42 -6.60 -25.25
CA ASN A 370 9.00 -6.27 -26.56
C ASN A 370 9.29 -7.54 -27.38
N SER A 371 9.68 -8.63 -26.72
CA SER A 371 9.89 -9.93 -27.38
C SER A 371 8.58 -10.53 -27.90
N GLU A 372 7.49 -10.43 -27.14
CA GLU A 372 6.15 -10.91 -27.55
C GLU A 372 5.61 -10.13 -28.75
N HIS A 373 5.70 -8.79 -28.74
CA HIS A 373 5.29 -7.96 -29.89
C HIS A 373 6.12 -8.25 -31.14
N THR A 374 7.41 -8.55 -31.00
CA THR A 374 8.27 -8.92 -32.12
C THR A 374 7.88 -10.27 -32.73
N ILE A 375 7.49 -11.24 -31.89
CA ILE A 375 7.01 -12.56 -32.31
C ILE A 375 5.65 -12.44 -33.00
N GLU A 376 4.74 -11.64 -32.46
CA GLU A 376 3.41 -11.40 -33.04
C GLU A 376 3.51 -10.69 -34.39
N TYR A 377 4.36 -9.68 -34.53
CA TYR A 377 4.60 -8.98 -35.79
C TYR A 377 5.17 -9.93 -36.87
N LYS A 378 6.09 -10.83 -36.49
CA LYS A 378 6.60 -11.88 -37.40
C LYS A 378 5.52 -12.89 -37.79
N ARG A 379 4.60 -13.23 -36.88
CA ARG A 379 3.51 -14.17 -37.16
C ARG A 379 2.46 -13.56 -38.10
N VAL A 380 2.13 -12.29 -37.93
CA VAL A 380 1.18 -11.56 -38.81
C VAL A 380 1.76 -11.38 -40.21
N ASN A 381 3.03 -10.99 -40.34
CA ASN A 381 3.68 -10.81 -41.66
C ASN A 381 3.94 -12.13 -42.40
N ASN A 382 4.15 -13.24 -41.69
CA ASN A 382 4.30 -14.56 -42.33
C ASN A 382 2.95 -15.22 -42.66
N GLY A 383 1.82 -14.68 -42.20
CA GLY A 383 0.47 -15.20 -42.46
C GLY A 383 -0.23 -14.60 -43.68
N THR A 384 0.38 -13.62 -44.37
CA THR A 384 -0.21 -12.93 -45.54
C THR A 384 0.31 -13.44 -46.90
N THR A 385 1.07 -14.53 -46.90
CA THR A 385 1.47 -15.24 -48.12
C THR A 385 0.94 -16.66 -48.09
N LEU A 386 -0.33 -16.83 -48.47
CA LEU A 386 -0.86 -18.05 -49.08
C LEU A 386 -1.96 -17.68 -50.08
#